data_AF-A0A7V8XNG3-F1
#
_entry.id   AF-A0A7V8XNG3-F1
#
_cell.length_a   1.000
_cell.length_b   1.000
_cell.length_c   1.000
_cell.angle_alpha   90.00
_cell.angle_beta   90.00
_cell.angle_gamma   90.00
#
_symmetry.space_group_name_H-M   'P 1'
#
loop_
_entity.id
_entity.type
_entity.pdbx_description
1 polymer ?
#
loop_
_entity_poly.entity_id
_entity_poly.type
_entity_poly.pdbx_seq_one_letter_code
_entity_poly.pdbx_strand_id
1 'polypeptide(L)'
;MARQRARSPHATSPIRRPRHFAEFLRVCVPLYTRNPDPDTVARIEMNLELTAYWDRNERAFDIREEAALVTCQTLVLAGEEDPSTTIVGTEELVAALPAELTRLHRFANAGHGVFRDAPEAIGLVREFVLAEPRSPAAYS
;
A
#
# COMPACT_ATOMS: atom_id res chain seq x y z
N MET A 1 -23.58 17.09 -11.10
CA MET A 1 -23.93 15.72 -11.55
C MET A 1 -22.93 14.76 -10.94
N ALA A 2 -23.35 13.95 -9.97
CA ALA A 2 -22.48 12.98 -9.31
C ALA A 2 -22.17 11.84 -10.29
N ARG A 3 -20.93 11.74 -10.74
CA ARG A 3 -20.48 10.59 -11.54
C ARG A 3 -20.45 9.38 -10.62
N GLN A 4 -21.17 8.34 -11.01
CA GLN A 4 -21.20 7.07 -10.29
C GLN A 4 -19.82 6.43 -10.44
N ARG A 5 -19.01 6.47 -9.37
CA ARG A 5 -17.67 5.87 -9.36
C ARG A 5 -17.79 4.37 -9.63
N ALA A 6 -17.10 3.89 -10.67
CA ALA A 6 -17.12 2.50 -11.06
C ALA A 6 -16.50 1.64 -9.95
N ARG A 7 -17.23 0.61 -9.51
CA ARG A 7 -16.79 -0.33 -8.48
C ARG A 7 -15.73 -1.25 -9.06
N SER A 8 -14.54 -1.31 -8.46
CA SER A 8 -13.53 -2.33 -8.83
C SER A 8 -14.03 -3.73 -8.40
N PRO A 9 -14.05 -4.72 -9.31
CA PRO A 9 -14.58 -6.06 -9.03
C PRO A 9 -13.64 -6.95 -8.19
N HIS A 10 -12.40 -6.52 -7.90
CA HIS A 10 -11.36 -7.39 -7.33
C HIS A 10 -11.19 -7.34 -5.81
N ALA A 11 -11.86 -6.43 -5.09
CA ALA A 11 -11.71 -6.31 -3.64
C ALA A 11 -12.83 -7.04 -2.90
N THR A 12 -12.68 -8.32 -2.53
CA THR A 12 -13.49 -8.95 -1.48
C THR A 12 -12.75 -8.85 -0.15
N SER A 13 -13.17 -7.93 0.72
CA SER A 13 -12.54 -7.76 2.03
C SER A 13 -12.74 -9.00 2.92
N PRO A 14 -11.67 -9.53 3.52
CA PRO A 14 -11.70 -10.72 4.34
C PRO A 14 -12.19 -10.47 5.78
N ILE A 15 -12.70 -9.30 6.16
CA ILE A 15 -12.99 -9.03 7.60
C ILE A 15 -14.49 -9.12 7.94
N ARG A 16 -15.34 -9.22 6.91
CA ARG A 16 -16.81 -9.20 7.04
C ARG A 16 -17.45 -10.37 7.80
N ARG A 17 -16.69 -11.42 8.16
CA ARG A 17 -17.16 -12.59 8.95
C ARG A 17 -16.06 -13.11 9.90
N PRO A 18 -16.38 -13.63 11.10
CA PRO A 18 -15.39 -14.15 12.06
C PRO A 18 -14.44 -15.22 11.47
N ARG A 19 -14.96 -16.08 10.58
CA ARG A 19 -14.17 -17.10 9.88
C ARG A 19 -13.14 -16.47 8.92
N HIS A 20 -13.47 -15.37 8.27
CA HIS A 20 -12.57 -14.72 7.33
C HIS A 20 -11.48 -13.92 8.05
N PHE A 21 -11.78 -13.36 9.23
CA PHE A 21 -10.79 -12.69 10.06
C PHE A 21 -9.76 -13.66 10.66
N ALA A 22 -10.19 -14.81 11.17
CA ALA A 22 -9.27 -15.85 11.63
C ALA A 22 -8.37 -16.38 10.50
N GLU A 23 -8.93 -16.57 9.29
CA GLU A 23 -8.15 -16.96 8.11
C GLU A 23 -7.18 -15.87 7.66
N PHE A 24 -7.59 -14.59 7.73
CA PHE A 24 -6.70 -13.46 7.49
C PHE A 24 -5.53 -13.44 8.48
N LEU A 25 -5.79 -13.63 9.77
CA LEU A 25 -4.72 -13.72 10.78
C LEU A 25 -3.79 -14.91 10.51
N ARG A 26 -4.33 -16.05 10.07
CA ARG A 26 -3.54 -17.26 9.80
C ARG A 26 -2.69 -17.15 8.53
N VAL A 27 -3.22 -16.55 7.47
CA VAL A 27 -2.61 -16.53 6.13
C VAL A 27 -1.87 -15.22 5.84
N CYS A 28 -2.49 -14.09 6.14
CA CYS A 28 -1.98 -12.78 5.76
C CYS A 28 -0.97 -12.24 6.78
N VAL A 29 -1.22 -12.33 8.08
CA VAL A 29 -0.30 -11.76 9.10
C VAL A 29 1.15 -12.27 8.97
N PRO A 30 1.42 -13.57 8.70
CA PRO A 30 2.79 -14.04 8.44
C PRO A 30 3.47 -13.41 7.22
N LEU A 31 2.70 -12.85 6.27
CA LEU A 31 3.19 -12.18 5.06
C LEU A 31 3.32 -10.66 5.24
N TYR A 32 2.92 -10.08 6.38
CA TYR A 32 3.16 -8.66 6.64
C TYR A 32 4.65 -8.33 6.76
N THR A 33 5.45 -9.28 7.26
CA THR A 33 6.90 -9.21 7.39
C THR A 33 7.39 -10.65 7.42
N ARG A 34 8.39 -10.98 6.60
CA ARG A 34 8.88 -12.36 6.45
C ARG A 34 9.65 -12.88 7.66
N ASN A 35 10.38 -11.99 8.33
CA ASN A 35 11.11 -12.30 9.56
C ASN A 35 10.55 -11.47 10.73
N PRO A 36 9.32 -11.75 11.18
CA PRO A 36 8.73 -10.99 12.28
C PRO A 36 9.46 -11.34 13.59
N ASP A 37 9.59 -10.35 14.48
CA ASP A 37 9.90 -10.64 15.87
C ASP A 37 8.78 -11.53 16.43
N PRO A 38 9.09 -12.71 17.03
CA PRO A 38 8.11 -13.64 17.57
C PRO A 38 7.07 -13.01 18.50
N ASP A 39 7.45 -11.95 19.21
CA ASP A 39 6.58 -11.26 20.16
C ASP A 39 5.75 -10.15 19.52
N THR A 40 5.88 -9.92 18.20
CA THR A 40 5.17 -8.84 17.49
C THR A 40 3.68 -8.93 17.72
N VAL A 41 3.07 -10.11 17.52
CA VAL A 41 1.62 -10.30 17.66
C VAL A 41 1.18 -10.14 19.11
N ALA A 42 1.99 -10.61 20.07
CA ALA A 42 1.70 -10.51 21.49
C ALA A 42 1.64 -9.06 21.99
N ARG A 43 2.28 -8.12 21.27
CA ARG A 43 2.29 -6.69 21.57
C ARG A 43 1.19 -5.89 20.84
N ILE A 44 0.42 -6.52 19.96
CA ILE A 44 -0.61 -5.80 19.20
C ILE A 44 -1.89 -5.69 20.04
N GLU A 45 -2.30 -4.45 20.32
CA GLU A 45 -3.64 -4.15 20.78
C GLU A 45 -4.62 -4.13 19.60
N MET A 46 -5.37 -5.21 19.41
CA MET A 46 -6.30 -5.36 18.29
C MET A 46 -7.60 -4.58 18.52
N ASN A 47 -7.75 -3.44 17.86
CA ASN A 47 -9.01 -2.68 17.85
C ASN A 47 -10.00 -3.24 16.82
N LEU A 48 -10.71 -4.30 17.20
CA LEU A 48 -11.65 -5.00 16.32
C LEU A 48 -12.84 -4.13 15.88
N GLU A 49 -13.25 -3.16 16.70
CA GLU A 49 -14.33 -2.22 16.34
C GLU A 49 -13.89 -1.31 15.19
N LEU A 50 -12.68 -0.75 15.27
CA LEU A 50 -12.09 0.06 14.22
C LEU A 50 -11.87 -0.75 12.95
N THR A 51 -11.36 -1.98 13.06
CA THR A 51 -11.20 -2.86 11.91
C THR A 51 -12.54 -3.14 11.22
N ALA A 52 -13.59 -3.46 11.99
CA ALA A 52 -14.92 -3.69 11.44
C ALA A 52 -15.54 -2.42 10.83
N TYR A 53 -15.26 -1.24 11.40
CA TYR A 53 -15.65 0.03 10.82
C TYR A 53 -14.98 0.24 9.47
N TRP A 54 -13.66 0.08 9.37
CA TRP A 54 -12.93 0.27 8.10
C TRP A 54 -13.33 -0.75 7.04
N ASP A 55 -13.53 -2.01 7.38
CA ASP A 55 -14.02 -3.05 6.46
C ASP A 55 -15.35 -2.66 5.75
N ARG A 56 -16.19 -1.89 6.44
CA ARG A 56 -17.45 -1.37 5.87
C ARG A 56 -17.27 -0.13 4.99
N ASN A 57 -16.24 0.67 5.25
CA ASN A 57 -16.08 2.01 4.68
C ASN A 57 -14.95 2.12 3.64
N GLU A 58 -13.95 1.24 3.67
CA GLU A 58 -12.77 1.29 2.82
C GLU A 58 -13.12 1.35 1.32
N ARG A 59 -14.22 0.72 0.91
CA ARG A 59 -14.66 0.68 -0.50
C ARG A 59 -15.08 2.05 -1.05
N ALA A 60 -15.50 2.95 -0.17
CA ALA A 60 -15.86 4.31 -0.55
C ALA A 60 -14.63 5.23 -0.56
N PHE A 61 -13.51 4.78 0.00
CA PHE A 61 -12.26 5.52 0.07
C PHE A 61 -11.43 5.26 -1.20
N ASP A 62 -11.65 6.09 -2.21
CA ASP A 62 -10.93 6.04 -3.48
C ASP A 62 -10.23 7.38 -3.71
N ILE A 63 -8.90 7.36 -3.56
CA ILE A 63 -8.03 8.54 -3.63
C ILE A 63 -7.39 8.75 -4.99
N ARG A 64 -7.79 8.02 -6.04
CA ARG A 64 -7.11 8.08 -7.35
C ARG A 64 -7.27 9.45 -8.02
N GLU A 65 -8.40 10.12 -7.81
CA GLU A 65 -8.61 11.48 -8.31
C GLU A 65 -7.69 12.48 -7.58
N GLU A 66 -7.51 12.31 -6.28
CA GLU A 66 -6.64 13.12 -5.44
C GLU A 66 -5.15 12.82 -5.70
N ALA A 67 -4.79 11.58 -5.98
CA ALA A 67 -3.44 11.16 -6.34
C ALA A 67 -2.95 11.86 -7.62
N ALA A 68 -3.83 12.11 -8.58
CA ALA A 68 -3.51 12.84 -9.81
C ALA A 68 -3.13 14.31 -9.56
N LEU A 69 -3.41 14.85 -8.37
CA LEU A 69 -3.10 16.24 -7.99
C LEU A 69 -1.74 16.38 -7.31
N VAL A 70 -0.98 15.30 -7.13
CA VAL A 70 0.37 15.35 -6.54
C VAL A 70 1.31 16.16 -7.43
N THR A 71 2.05 17.10 -6.85
CA THR A 71 2.94 18.02 -7.62
C THR A 71 4.42 17.87 -7.28
N CYS A 72 4.76 16.98 -6.35
CA CYS A 72 6.13 16.70 -5.96
C CYS A 72 6.58 15.33 -6.48
N GLN A 73 7.90 15.16 -6.58
CA GLN A 73 8.47 13.83 -6.81
C GLN A 73 7.97 12.87 -5.74
N THR A 74 7.64 11.65 -6.17
CA THR A 74 7.06 10.61 -5.33
C THR A 74 7.80 9.30 -5.54
N LEU A 75 8.33 8.74 -4.46
CA LEU A 75 8.89 7.39 -4.42
C LEU A 75 7.88 6.45 -3.78
N VAL A 76 7.52 5.38 -4.50
CA VAL A 76 6.67 4.30 -4.00
C VAL A 76 7.52 3.05 -3.85
N LEU A 77 7.55 2.49 -2.64
CA LEU A 77 8.23 1.23 -2.33
C LEU A 77 7.16 0.19 -1.98
N ALA A 78 7.17 -0.94 -2.66
CA ALA A 78 6.12 -1.94 -2.54
C ALA A 78 6.70 -3.35 -2.41
N GLY A 79 6.25 -4.09 -1.39
CA GLY A 79 6.48 -5.53 -1.30
C GLY A 79 5.50 -6.27 -2.22
N GLU A 80 5.99 -7.18 -3.05
CA GLU A 80 5.11 -7.93 -3.95
C GLU A 80 4.24 -8.96 -3.22
N GLU A 81 4.62 -9.31 -1.98
CA GLU A 81 3.90 -10.26 -1.13
C GLU A 81 2.99 -9.59 -0.09
N ASP A 82 2.85 -8.26 -0.13
CA ASP A 82 1.99 -7.52 0.80
C ASP A 82 0.52 -7.99 0.66
N PRO A 83 -0.05 -8.63 1.70
CA PRO A 83 -1.43 -9.13 1.64
C PRO A 83 -2.47 -8.05 1.94
N SER A 84 -2.03 -6.86 2.38
CA SER A 84 -2.87 -5.72 2.77
C SER A 84 -2.89 -4.68 1.67
N THR A 85 -1.73 -4.08 1.38
CA THR A 85 -1.55 -3.13 0.27
C THR A 85 -0.98 -3.89 -0.92
N THR A 86 -1.82 -4.75 -1.51
CA THR A 86 -1.39 -5.66 -2.58
C THR A 86 -0.66 -4.92 -3.71
N ILE A 87 0.26 -5.62 -4.38
CA ILE A 87 1.02 -5.03 -5.49
C ILE A 87 0.10 -4.49 -6.59
N VAL A 88 -1.03 -5.18 -6.86
CA VAL A 88 -2.04 -4.73 -7.82
C VAL A 88 -2.67 -3.40 -7.39
N GLY A 89 -3.07 -3.27 -6.13
CA GLY A 89 -3.60 -2.01 -5.61
C GLY A 89 -2.56 -0.88 -5.63
N THR A 90 -1.30 -1.22 -5.40
CA THR A 90 -0.18 -0.25 -5.52
C THR A 90 0.02 0.20 -6.97
N GLU A 91 -0.05 -0.72 -7.94
CA GLU A 91 0.01 -0.39 -9.37
C GLU A 91 -1.15 0.51 -9.79
N GLU A 92 -2.37 0.25 -9.29
CA GLU A 92 -3.54 1.11 -9.53
C GLU A 92 -3.33 2.54 -8.98
N LEU A 93 -2.72 2.67 -7.79
CA LEU A 93 -2.36 3.97 -7.22
C LEU A 93 -1.28 4.66 -8.05
N VAL A 94 -0.22 3.94 -8.42
CA VAL A 94 0.89 4.49 -9.23
C VAL A 94 0.41 4.95 -10.60
N ALA A 95 -0.53 4.23 -11.22
CA ALA A 95 -1.15 4.63 -12.47
C ALA A 95 -1.99 5.91 -12.36
N ALA A 96 -2.44 6.27 -11.15
CA ALA A 96 -3.18 7.50 -10.88
C ALA A 96 -2.27 8.69 -10.51
N LEU A 97 -1.02 8.43 -10.10
CA LEU A 97 -0.02 9.47 -9.84
C LEU A 97 0.57 10.02 -11.16
N PRO A 98 1.07 11.28 -11.20
CA PRO A 98 1.77 11.79 -12.37
C PRO A 98 3.03 10.98 -12.68
N ALA A 99 3.07 10.40 -13.87
CA ALA A 99 4.08 9.43 -14.27
C ALA A 99 5.49 10.03 -14.28
N GLU A 100 5.62 11.31 -14.63
CA GLU A 100 6.87 12.06 -14.68
C GLU A 100 7.44 12.39 -13.29
N LEU A 101 6.60 12.35 -12.25
CA LEU A 101 6.98 12.59 -10.86
C LEU A 101 7.16 11.31 -10.05
N THR A 102 6.72 10.16 -10.58
CA THR A 102 6.56 8.93 -9.79
C THR A 102 7.62 7.88 -10.13
N ARG A 103 8.25 7.33 -9.09
CA ARG A 103 9.17 6.19 -9.18
C ARG A 103 8.64 5.05 -8.31
N LEU A 104 8.25 3.93 -8.92
CA LEU A 104 7.91 2.70 -8.22
C LEU A 104 9.12 1.77 -8.14
N HIS A 105 9.41 1.25 -6.95
CA HIS A 105 10.29 0.10 -6.74
C HIS A 105 9.54 -1.04 -6.09
N ARG A 106 9.73 -2.23 -6.64
CA ARG A 106 9.11 -3.46 -6.16
C ARG A 106 10.16 -4.34 -5.51
N PHE A 107 9.76 -4.98 -4.44
CA PHE A 107 10.56 -5.96 -3.72
C PHE A 107 9.84 -7.29 -3.80
N ALA A 108 10.30 -8.15 -4.72
CA ALA A 108 9.73 -9.48 -4.96
C ALA A 108 9.67 -10.34 -3.69
N ASN A 109 10.54 -10.02 -2.74
CA ASN A 109 10.79 -10.78 -1.55
C ASN A 109 10.47 -10.01 -0.26
N ALA A 110 9.46 -9.14 -0.30
CA ALA A 110 9.01 -8.37 0.86
C ALA A 110 7.49 -8.31 0.95
N GLY A 111 7.00 -8.26 2.19
CA GLY A 111 5.60 -8.04 2.52
C GLY A 111 5.27 -6.57 2.75
N HIS A 112 4.30 -6.31 3.63
CA HIS A 112 3.86 -4.97 4.02
C HIS A 112 4.99 -4.11 4.61
N GLY A 113 5.88 -4.73 5.37
CA GLY A 113 7.02 -4.08 6.02
C GLY A 113 8.28 -4.10 5.16
N VAL A 114 8.31 -3.40 4.02
CA VAL A 114 9.47 -3.38 3.09
C VAL A 114 10.80 -3.13 3.81
N PHE A 115 10.88 -2.16 4.73
CA PHE A 115 12.14 -1.88 5.45
C PHE A 115 12.60 -2.99 6.39
N ARG A 116 11.70 -3.88 6.82
CA ARG A 116 12.05 -5.03 7.66
C ARG A 116 12.57 -6.18 6.80
N ASP A 117 11.96 -6.40 5.64
CA ASP A 117 12.29 -7.50 4.74
C ASP A 117 13.45 -7.18 3.78
N ALA A 118 13.61 -5.90 3.41
CA ALA A 118 14.65 -5.37 2.54
C ALA A 118 15.24 -4.07 3.15
N PRO A 119 16.06 -4.15 4.22
CA PRO A 119 16.59 -2.98 4.91
C PRO A 119 17.37 -2.00 4.00
N GLU A 120 17.96 -2.49 2.91
CA GLU A 120 18.63 -1.71 1.88
C GLU A 120 17.71 -0.68 1.20
N ALA A 121 16.39 -0.86 1.28
CA ALA A 121 15.40 0.09 0.78
C ALA A 121 15.57 1.50 1.39
N ILE A 122 16.15 1.60 2.60
CA ILE A 122 16.45 2.91 3.21
C ILE A 122 17.47 3.71 2.38
N GLY A 123 18.38 3.03 1.67
CA GLY A 123 19.32 3.64 0.74
C GLY A 123 18.60 4.34 -0.39
N LEU A 124 17.56 3.71 -0.95
CA LEU A 124 16.73 4.31 -2.00
C LEU A 124 15.98 5.55 -1.51
N VAL A 125 15.48 5.53 -0.28
CA VAL A 125 14.85 6.72 0.34
C VAL A 125 15.87 7.84 0.47
N ARG A 126 17.07 7.54 0.98
CA ARG A 126 18.14 8.52 1.13
C ARG A 126 18.54 9.12 -0.22
N GLU A 127 18.76 8.29 -1.23
CA GLU A 127 19.06 8.74 -2.60
C GLU A 127 17.96 9.63 -3.15
N PHE A 128 16.70 9.24 -2.96
CA PHE A 128 15.55 9.99 -3.44
C PHE A 128 15.43 11.36 -2.78
N VAL A 129 15.60 11.44 -1.45
CA VAL A 129 15.51 12.72 -0.70
C VAL A 129 16.67 13.65 -1.02
N LEU A 130 17.85 13.11 -1.33
CA LEU A 130 19.04 13.91 -1.68
C LEU A 130 19.15 14.23 -3.17
N ALA A 131 18.30 13.65 -4.02
CA ALA A 131 18.29 13.93 -5.45
C ALA A 131 17.78 15.36 -5.71
N GLU A 132 18.38 16.04 -6.70
CA GLU A 132 17.83 17.32 -7.16
C GLU A 132 16.46 17.11 -7.81
N PRO A 133 15.53 18.08 -7.67
CA PRO A 133 14.22 18.01 -8.30
C PRO A 133 14.38 17.84 -9.80
N ARG A 134 13.79 16.77 -10.37
CA ARG A 134 13.70 16.66 -11.82
C ARG A 134 12.76 17.74 -12.31
N SER A 135 13.28 18.68 -13.10
CA SER A 135 12.44 19.65 -13.80
C SER A 135 11.40 18.89 -14.62
N PRO A 136 10.10 19.24 -14.53
CA PRO A 136 9.12 18.71 -15.45
C PRO A 136 9.58 19.07 -16.87
N ALA A 137 9.60 18.09 -17.77
CA ALA A 137 9.93 18.34 -19.16
C ALA A 137 9.01 19.47 -19.66
N ALA A 138 9.61 20.58 -20.10
CA ALA A 138 8.85 21.71 -20.61
C ALA A 138 7.95 21.23 -21.74
N TYR A 139 6.64 21.32 -21.53
CA TYR A 139 5.65 21.02 -22.56
C TYR A 139 5.93 21.94 -23.77
N SER A 140 6.20 21.33 -24.93
CA SER A 140 6.20 21.99 -26.24
C SER A 140 4.84 21.85 -26.90
#